data_AF-A0A151MNW8-F1
#
_entry.id   AF-A0A151MNW8-F1
#
_cell.length_a   1.000
_cell.length_b   1.000
_cell.length_c   1.000
_cell.angle_alpha   90.00
_cell.angle_beta   90.00
_cell.angle_gamma   90.00
#
_symmetry.space_group_name_H-M   'P 1'
#
loop_
_entity.id
_entity.type
_entity.pdbx_description
1 polymer ?
#
loop_
_entity_poly.entity_id
_entity_poly.type
_entity_poly.pdbx_seq_one_letter_code
_entity_poly.pdbx_strand_id
1 'polypeptide(L)'
;MQKRGVHVRARGSPAENPGFRAQPAPLRRLLTRGVVGLIADDAFEGLLHLEYLFIEQNRVGALGRNALRGLRALVHLSLADNQLETLPPHLFRGLHSLTHVDLRGNPLRCDCGLLWLVRWLVATNASAEVGECHAPPARAHLPLRRLRSPDFDCLVPELVPFQALPFQALSVEPVRFRGETLVAVAQPFAGRCGLLHWDQLAGAFRTYATINATSPVACKPLVLGRRLVVVVAQLRGGSHVWKLEGAEPAEEEAAPEEEGAGPGAPPGARFVRLQALGGDLRRPHDVEAFRVGPAWFVAVADSSKAGASTVYRWDRSRGRGGGFYPHQALPAWHRDTDVEALELGGQPGLIVAAGARRPVVYRWAGTGAGAQLRRLTDIPAPEDVYAVRHFQPPGSPGQLYVCLSRYMGDAKVLRWEGSLFREVQAVPARGSLLFQPLVLGGRLYALLGSDVAYSRLYRFDPSAGQFVPGQELAPPAPRALAPVPVGPHHFVLISSFTGNSQIYRHVLVDLSA
;
A
#
# COMPACT_ATOMS: atom_id res chain seq x y z
N MET A 1 40.47 -29.32 -40.61
CA MET A 1 39.17 -28.60 -40.66
C MET A 1 38.05 -29.63 -40.78
N GLN A 2 37.24 -29.82 -39.74
CA GLN A 2 36.00 -30.60 -39.84
C GLN A 2 34.89 -29.73 -39.24
N LYS A 3 34.18 -28.99 -40.10
CA LYS A 3 32.96 -28.27 -39.75
C LYS A 3 31.84 -29.30 -39.59
N ARG A 4 31.58 -29.77 -38.37
CA ARG A 4 30.33 -30.46 -38.05
C ARG A 4 29.36 -29.43 -37.48
N GLY A 5 28.32 -29.11 -38.25
CA GLY A 5 27.19 -28.34 -37.74
C GLY A 5 26.47 -29.18 -36.69
N VAL A 6 26.51 -28.73 -35.44
CA VAL A 6 25.81 -29.38 -34.33
C VAL A 6 24.45 -28.70 -34.19
N HIS A 7 23.37 -29.45 -34.44
CA HIS A 7 22.01 -28.97 -34.19
C HIS A 7 21.74 -28.94 -32.68
N VAL A 8 21.76 -27.75 -32.07
CA VAL A 8 21.13 -27.50 -30.77
C VAL A 8 19.63 -27.38 -31.02
N ARG A 9 18.88 -28.48 -30.92
CA ARG A 9 17.42 -28.48 -31.11
C ARG A 9 16.73 -28.17 -29.77
N ALA A 10 15.87 -27.15 -29.77
CA ALA A 10 14.89 -26.94 -28.71
C ALA A 10 13.96 -28.16 -28.66
N ARG A 11 13.83 -28.83 -27.50
CA ARG A 11 12.91 -29.97 -27.36
C ARG A 11 11.46 -29.50 -27.47
N GLY A 12 10.72 -30.12 -28.38
CA GLY A 12 9.28 -30.24 -28.37
C GLY A 12 8.90 -31.71 -28.57
N SER A 13 9.14 -32.56 -27.58
CA SER A 13 8.47 -33.86 -27.30
C SER A 13 9.30 -34.70 -26.31
N PRO A 14 8.67 -35.51 -25.42
CA PRO A 14 9.34 -36.42 -24.50
C PRO A 14 9.56 -37.77 -25.18
N ALA A 15 10.59 -37.88 -26.01
CA ALA A 15 11.12 -39.17 -26.44
C ALA A 15 12.65 -39.06 -26.49
N GLU A 16 13.31 -40.10 -25.99
CA GLU A 16 14.75 -40.22 -25.73
C GLU A 16 15.62 -39.65 -26.85
N ASN A 17 16.49 -38.71 -26.50
CA ASN A 17 17.56 -38.27 -27.38
C ASN A 17 18.85 -38.30 -26.53
N PRO A 18 19.85 -39.11 -26.87
CA PRO A 18 21.12 -39.07 -26.18
C PRO A 18 21.71 -37.70 -26.48
N GLY A 19 21.75 -36.80 -25.48
CA GLY A 19 22.40 -35.51 -25.63
C GLY A 19 23.89 -35.68 -25.95
N PHE A 20 24.69 -34.64 -25.69
CA PHE A 20 26.13 -34.69 -25.88
C PHE A 20 26.87 -35.79 -25.08
N ARG A 21 26.16 -36.56 -24.24
CA ARG A 21 26.64 -37.74 -23.49
C ARG A 21 27.26 -38.86 -24.36
N ALA A 22 26.88 -39.00 -25.63
CA ALA A 22 27.36 -40.07 -26.51
C ALA A 22 28.54 -39.66 -27.43
N GLN A 23 29.20 -38.53 -27.16
CA GLN A 23 30.31 -38.04 -28.00
C GLN A 23 31.60 -38.87 -27.78
N PRO A 24 32.15 -39.52 -28.83
CA PRO A 24 33.31 -40.42 -28.70
C PRO A 24 34.66 -39.71 -28.54
N ALA A 25 34.71 -38.37 -28.63
CA ALA A 25 35.93 -37.57 -28.49
C ALA A 25 35.65 -36.26 -27.73
N PRO A 26 36.62 -35.71 -26.97
CA PRO A 26 36.44 -34.49 -26.20
C PRO A 26 36.22 -33.27 -27.12
N LEU A 27 34.99 -32.75 -27.13
CA LEU A 27 34.65 -31.54 -27.87
C LEU A 27 35.14 -30.30 -27.11
N ARG A 28 36.15 -29.60 -27.63
CA ARG A 28 36.74 -28.40 -27.00
C ARG A 28 36.10 -27.09 -27.47
N ARG A 29 35.48 -27.06 -28.65
CA ARG A 29 34.87 -25.85 -29.23
C ARG A 29 33.54 -26.17 -29.89
N LEU A 30 32.51 -25.41 -29.56
CA LEU A 30 31.17 -25.50 -30.11
C LEU A 30 30.76 -24.12 -30.65
N LEU A 31 30.32 -24.10 -31.91
CA LEU A 31 29.73 -22.92 -32.55
C LEU A 31 28.35 -23.27 -33.05
N THR A 32 27.36 -22.45 -32.74
CA THR A 32 26.02 -22.59 -33.31
C THR A 32 25.83 -21.57 -34.43
N ARG A 33 25.17 -22.00 -35.51
CA ARG A 33 24.69 -21.14 -36.59
C ARG A 33 23.25 -21.55 -36.88
N GLY A 34 22.30 -20.62 -36.79
CA GLY A 34 20.89 -20.90 -37.06
C GLY A 34 19.94 -20.03 -36.24
N VAL A 35 18.74 -20.55 -36.00
CA VAL A 35 17.70 -19.90 -35.21
C VAL A 35 17.48 -20.69 -33.93
N VAL A 36 18.33 -20.50 -32.93
CA VAL A 36 18.11 -21.02 -31.58
C VAL A 36 17.29 -19.99 -30.80
N GLY A 37 16.10 -20.38 -30.31
CA GLY A 37 15.21 -19.50 -29.54
C GLY A 37 15.34 -19.64 -28.01
N LEU A 38 15.59 -20.86 -27.54
CA LEU A 38 15.69 -21.21 -26.12
C LEU A 38 16.85 -22.21 -25.92
N ILE A 39 17.67 -21.97 -24.92
CA ILE A 39 18.65 -22.96 -24.44
C ILE A 39 18.11 -23.55 -23.14
N ALA A 40 17.69 -24.81 -23.16
CA ALA A 40 17.09 -25.47 -22.01
C ALA A 40 18.12 -25.79 -20.90
N ASP A 41 17.62 -26.15 -19.71
CA ASP A 41 18.46 -26.70 -18.65
C ASP A 41 19.24 -27.92 -19.15
N ASP A 42 20.50 -28.05 -18.70
CA ASP A 42 21.37 -29.17 -19.03
C ASP A 42 21.62 -29.37 -20.54
N ALA A 43 21.40 -28.35 -21.38
CA ALA A 43 21.55 -28.43 -22.83
C ALA A 43 22.95 -28.90 -23.28
N PHE A 44 23.99 -28.66 -22.47
CA PHE A 44 25.38 -29.03 -22.75
C PHE A 44 25.91 -30.14 -21.84
N GLU A 45 25.03 -30.88 -21.19
CA GLU A 45 25.43 -31.96 -20.28
C GLU A 45 26.30 -33.02 -20.98
N GLY A 46 27.39 -33.42 -20.32
CA GLY A 46 28.37 -34.36 -20.85
C GLY A 46 29.56 -33.70 -21.56
N LEU A 47 29.49 -32.40 -21.87
CA LEU A 47 30.59 -31.65 -22.51
C LEU A 47 31.64 -31.15 -21.49
N LEU A 48 32.22 -32.07 -20.71
CA LEU A 48 33.14 -31.75 -19.61
C LEU A 48 34.45 -31.06 -20.05
N HIS A 49 34.85 -31.23 -21.31
CA HIS A 49 36.09 -30.70 -21.90
C HIS A 49 35.87 -29.48 -22.81
N LEU A 50 34.66 -28.92 -22.84
CA LEU A 50 34.35 -27.77 -23.68
C LEU A 50 34.99 -26.49 -23.13
N GLU A 51 35.79 -25.83 -23.97
CA GLU A 51 36.53 -24.62 -23.63
C GLU A 51 35.94 -23.37 -24.30
N TYR A 52 35.38 -23.52 -25.51
CA TYR A 52 34.85 -22.39 -26.29
C TYR A 52 33.41 -22.68 -26.69
N LEU A 53 32.48 -21.83 -26.26
CA LEU A 53 31.06 -21.90 -26.61
C LEU A 53 30.63 -20.58 -27.24
N PHE A 54 30.38 -20.60 -28.55
CA PHE A 54 29.95 -19.43 -29.31
C PHE A 54 28.54 -19.63 -29.85
N ILE A 55 27.59 -18.87 -29.31
CA ILE A 55 26.18 -18.85 -29.72
C ILE A 55 25.85 -17.41 -30.08
N GLU A 56 26.45 -16.94 -31.17
CA GLU A 56 26.37 -15.55 -31.63
C GLU A 56 25.34 -15.40 -32.76
N GLN A 57 24.71 -14.24 -32.88
CA GLN A 57 23.82 -13.92 -34.01
C GLN A 57 22.69 -14.96 -34.21
N ASN A 58 22.12 -15.43 -33.10
CA ASN A 58 20.93 -16.29 -33.09
C ASN A 58 19.71 -15.45 -32.64
N ARG A 59 18.61 -16.10 -32.23
CA ARG A 59 17.41 -15.43 -31.69
C ARG A 59 17.12 -15.92 -30.28
N VAL A 60 18.16 -16.14 -29.48
CA VAL A 60 17.98 -16.70 -28.14
C VAL A 60 17.31 -15.63 -27.29
N GLY A 61 16.06 -15.88 -26.89
CA GLY A 61 15.29 -14.99 -26.02
C GLY A 61 15.39 -15.39 -24.55
N ALA A 62 15.69 -16.67 -24.27
CA ALA A 62 15.78 -17.18 -22.90
C ALA A 62 16.79 -18.31 -22.74
N LEU A 63 17.28 -18.46 -21.52
CA LEU A 63 18.18 -19.51 -21.06
C LEU A 63 17.55 -20.20 -19.84
N GLY A 64 17.67 -21.52 -19.75
CA GLY A 64 17.37 -22.27 -18.54
C GLY A 64 18.32 -21.90 -17.40
N ARG A 65 17.85 -22.01 -16.14
CA ARG A 65 18.65 -21.72 -14.94
C ARG A 65 19.93 -22.56 -14.87
N ASN A 66 19.88 -23.78 -15.38
CA ASN A 66 20.99 -24.73 -15.40
C ASN A 66 21.55 -24.97 -16.80
N ALA A 67 21.33 -24.04 -17.74
CA ALA A 67 21.72 -24.25 -19.14
C ALA A 67 23.22 -24.55 -19.31
N LEU A 68 24.09 -23.91 -18.52
CA LEU A 68 25.55 -24.07 -18.59
C LEU A 68 26.12 -25.03 -17.54
N ARG A 69 25.26 -25.80 -16.85
CA ARG A 69 25.68 -26.66 -15.76
C ARG A 69 26.70 -27.70 -16.23
N GLY A 70 27.78 -27.86 -15.47
CA GLY A 70 28.80 -28.90 -15.70
C GLY A 70 29.93 -28.50 -16.66
N LEU A 71 29.88 -27.33 -17.30
CA LEU A 71 30.91 -26.83 -18.21
C LEU A 71 32.15 -26.29 -17.46
N ARG A 72 32.79 -27.12 -16.65
CA ARG A 72 33.90 -26.74 -15.76
C ARG A 72 35.14 -26.25 -16.50
N ALA A 73 35.37 -26.74 -17.72
CA ALA A 73 36.51 -26.37 -18.57
C ALA A 73 36.26 -25.12 -19.43
N LEU A 74 35.08 -24.49 -19.35
CA LEU A 74 34.72 -23.41 -20.26
C LEU A 74 35.57 -22.15 -20.01
N VAL A 75 36.27 -21.70 -21.04
CA VAL A 75 37.18 -20.55 -21.03
C VAL A 75 36.52 -19.32 -21.65
N HIS A 76 35.82 -19.51 -22.76
CA HIS A 76 35.19 -18.42 -23.52
C HIS A 76 33.72 -18.75 -23.81
N LEU A 77 32.83 -17.92 -23.30
CA LEU A 77 31.40 -17.92 -23.62
C LEU A 77 31.04 -16.67 -24.42
N SER A 78 30.46 -16.84 -25.60
CA SER A 78 29.82 -15.73 -26.32
C SER A 78 28.35 -16.03 -26.58
N LEU A 79 27.50 -15.11 -26.13
CA LEU A 79 26.07 -15.02 -26.42
C LEU A 79 25.76 -13.68 -27.12
N ALA A 80 26.74 -13.09 -27.79
CA ALA A 80 26.61 -11.80 -28.47
C ALA A 80 25.52 -11.81 -29.55
N ASP A 81 24.91 -10.65 -29.78
CA ASP A 81 23.92 -10.41 -30.83
C ASP A 81 22.74 -11.41 -30.79
N ASN A 82 22.15 -11.59 -29.60
CA ASN A 82 20.93 -12.37 -29.39
C ASN A 82 19.78 -11.45 -28.93
N GLN A 83 18.69 -12.03 -28.42
CA GLN A 83 17.51 -11.31 -27.97
C GLN A 83 17.31 -11.46 -26.45
N LEU A 84 18.42 -11.57 -25.70
CA LEU A 84 18.35 -11.73 -24.25
C LEU A 84 17.97 -10.41 -23.59
N GLU A 85 16.79 -10.36 -23.00
CA GLU A 85 16.40 -9.26 -22.12
C GLU A 85 16.98 -9.44 -20.70
N THR A 86 17.22 -10.67 -20.28
CA THR A 86 17.82 -10.98 -18.97
C THR A 86 18.57 -12.30 -19.02
N LEU A 87 19.34 -12.60 -17.97
CA LEU A 87 19.99 -13.89 -17.76
C LEU A 87 19.58 -14.48 -16.41
N PRO A 88 19.35 -15.81 -16.33
CA PRO A 88 18.99 -16.46 -15.07
C PRO A 88 20.03 -16.22 -13.96
N PRO A 89 19.59 -16.01 -12.71
CA PRO A 89 20.50 -15.88 -11.58
C PRO A 89 21.48 -17.07 -11.49
N HIS A 90 22.74 -16.77 -11.19
CA HIS A 90 23.81 -17.75 -11.02
C HIS A 90 24.14 -18.59 -12.26
N LEU A 91 23.78 -18.14 -13.46
CA LEU A 91 24.08 -18.86 -14.71
C LEU A 91 25.56 -19.25 -14.85
N PHE A 92 26.49 -18.44 -14.35
CA PHE A 92 27.94 -18.68 -14.41
C PHE A 92 28.50 -19.48 -13.22
N ARG A 93 27.64 -19.99 -12.33
CA ARG A 93 28.07 -20.75 -11.16
C ARG A 93 28.74 -22.06 -11.58
N GLY A 94 29.95 -22.28 -11.08
CA GLY A 94 30.73 -23.49 -11.36
C GLY A 94 31.52 -23.46 -12.68
N LEU A 95 31.52 -22.33 -13.40
CA LEU A 95 32.36 -22.10 -14.58
C LEU A 95 33.75 -21.58 -14.16
N HIS A 96 34.54 -22.40 -13.48
CA HIS A 96 35.78 -21.98 -12.82
C HIS A 96 36.89 -21.51 -13.79
N SER A 97 36.89 -22.00 -15.04
CA SER A 97 37.89 -21.65 -16.05
C SER A 97 37.52 -20.43 -16.89
N LEU A 98 36.37 -19.80 -16.63
CA LEU A 98 35.82 -18.76 -17.48
C LEU A 98 36.66 -17.49 -17.40
N THR A 99 37.20 -17.07 -18.54
CA THR A 99 38.04 -15.86 -18.65
C THR A 99 37.46 -14.82 -19.60
N HIS A 100 36.59 -15.22 -20.53
CA HIS A 100 35.98 -14.33 -21.51
C HIS A 100 34.48 -14.56 -21.59
N VAL A 101 33.70 -13.49 -21.47
CA VAL A 101 32.25 -13.48 -21.63
C VAL A 101 31.86 -12.36 -22.58
N ASP A 102 31.11 -12.66 -23.63
CA ASP A 102 30.55 -11.65 -24.54
C ASP A 102 29.02 -11.76 -24.56
N LEU A 103 28.36 -10.66 -24.19
CA LEU A 103 26.91 -10.45 -24.14
C LEU A 103 26.49 -9.21 -24.93
N ARG A 104 27.39 -8.57 -25.70
CA ARG A 104 27.07 -7.36 -26.46
C ARG A 104 25.94 -7.61 -27.46
N GLY A 105 25.23 -6.56 -27.86
CA GLY A 105 24.15 -6.67 -28.85
C GLY A 105 22.87 -7.35 -28.34
N ASN A 106 22.72 -7.54 -27.03
CA ASN A 106 21.49 -8.02 -26.40
C ASN A 106 20.67 -6.86 -25.81
N PRO A 107 19.32 -6.89 -25.90
CA PRO A 107 18.44 -5.84 -25.36
C PRO A 107 18.26 -5.96 -23.83
N LEU A 108 19.36 -5.87 -23.07
CA LEU A 108 19.37 -6.14 -21.63
C LEU A 108 18.48 -5.17 -20.84
N ARG A 109 17.62 -5.73 -20.00
CA ARG A 109 16.77 -5.01 -19.05
C ARG A 109 17.49 -4.92 -17.70
N CYS A 110 18.03 -3.76 -17.41
CA CYS A 110 18.80 -3.44 -16.21
C CYS A 110 17.90 -3.13 -15.00
N ASP A 111 17.08 -4.11 -14.62
CA ASP A 111 16.30 -4.13 -13.40
C ASP A 111 16.90 -5.11 -12.36
N CYS A 112 16.15 -5.37 -11.29
CA CYS A 112 16.61 -6.22 -10.20
C CYS A 112 16.92 -7.66 -10.59
N GLY A 113 16.26 -8.18 -11.63
CA GLY A 113 16.54 -9.52 -12.14
C GLY A 113 17.95 -9.64 -12.75
N LEU A 114 18.54 -8.52 -13.19
CA LEU A 114 19.89 -8.48 -13.75
C LEU A 114 20.96 -8.04 -12.71
N LEU A 115 20.55 -7.74 -11.47
CA LEU A 115 21.47 -7.25 -10.44
C LEU A 115 22.59 -8.24 -10.12
N TRP A 116 22.31 -9.54 -10.19
CA TRP A 116 23.32 -10.58 -9.98
C TRP A 116 24.48 -10.48 -10.97
N LEU A 117 24.19 -10.10 -12.23
CA LEU A 117 25.19 -9.97 -13.29
C LEU A 117 26.07 -8.75 -13.02
N VAL A 118 25.48 -7.63 -12.59
CA VAL A 118 26.23 -6.44 -12.15
C VAL A 118 27.17 -6.79 -10.99
N ARG A 119 26.70 -7.55 -10.00
CA ARG A 119 27.54 -8.05 -8.90
C ARG A 119 28.67 -8.96 -9.40
N TRP A 120 28.37 -9.86 -10.34
CA TRP A 120 29.37 -10.74 -10.94
C TRP A 120 30.44 -9.97 -11.71
N LEU A 121 30.05 -8.95 -12.49
CA LEU A 121 30.98 -8.10 -13.25
C LEU A 121 32.00 -7.37 -12.37
N VAL A 122 31.62 -7.02 -11.14
CA VAL A 122 32.51 -6.38 -10.16
C VAL A 122 33.43 -7.40 -9.49
N ALA A 123 32.97 -8.64 -9.28
CA ALA A 123 33.70 -9.67 -8.55
C ALA A 123 34.59 -10.56 -9.41
N THR A 124 34.34 -10.64 -10.72
CA THR A 124 35.03 -11.56 -11.63
C THR A 124 36.36 -11.00 -12.13
N ASN A 125 37.33 -11.89 -12.39
CA ASN A 125 38.56 -11.59 -13.11
C ASN A 125 38.42 -11.79 -14.63
N ALA A 126 37.27 -12.27 -15.11
CA ALA A 126 37.01 -12.49 -16.53
C ALA A 126 36.82 -11.16 -17.28
N SER A 127 37.33 -11.06 -18.50
CA SER A 127 36.96 -9.98 -19.42
C SER A 127 35.54 -10.18 -19.92
N ALA A 128 34.64 -9.27 -19.57
CA ALA A 128 33.22 -9.34 -19.93
C ALA A 128 32.75 -8.18 -20.83
N GLU A 129 32.35 -8.44 -22.06
CA GLU A 129 31.74 -7.43 -22.94
C GLU A 129 30.22 -7.53 -22.80
N VAL A 130 29.55 -6.49 -22.27
CA VAL A 130 28.12 -6.59 -21.88
C VAL A 130 27.20 -5.55 -22.51
N GLY A 131 27.76 -4.56 -23.21
CA GLY A 131 26.98 -3.51 -23.86
C GLY A 131 26.28 -2.54 -22.89
N GLU A 132 25.15 -2.01 -23.36
CA GLU A 132 24.34 -0.98 -22.69
C GLU A 132 22.96 -1.53 -22.31
N CYS A 133 22.34 -0.88 -21.33
CA CYS A 133 20.97 -1.16 -20.93
C CYS A 133 19.97 -0.70 -22.00
N HIS A 134 19.02 -1.57 -22.35
CA HIS A 134 17.89 -1.21 -23.20
C HIS A 134 16.70 -0.67 -22.39
N ALA A 135 16.49 -1.21 -21.19
CA ALA A 135 15.41 -0.83 -20.27
C ALA A 135 15.90 -0.91 -18.81
N PRO A 136 15.19 -0.33 -17.82
CA PRO A 136 14.05 0.59 -17.96
C PRO A 136 14.46 1.95 -18.55
N PRO A 137 13.51 2.82 -18.96
CA PRO A 137 13.82 4.12 -19.58
C PRO A 137 14.76 5.01 -18.76
N ALA A 138 14.65 4.97 -17.43
CA ALA A 138 15.52 5.71 -16.51
C ALA A 138 17.01 5.31 -16.60
N ARG A 139 17.32 4.13 -17.16
CA ARG A 139 18.67 3.60 -17.33
C ARG A 139 19.00 3.23 -18.77
N ALA A 140 18.12 3.54 -19.72
CA ALA A 140 18.36 3.22 -21.13
C ALA A 140 19.66 3.90 -21.61
N HIS A 141 20.44 3.19 -22.43
CA HIS A 141 21.74 3.62 -22.97
C HIS A 141 22.87 3.77 -21.94
N LEU A 142 22.64 3.44 -20.67
CA LEU A 142 23.73 3.39 -19.69
C LEU A 142 24.55 2.10 -19.90
N PRO A 143 25.89 2.18 -19.99
CA PRO A 143 26.75 1.00 -20.04
C PRO A 143 26.59 0.15 -18.77
N LEU A 144 26.30 -1.15 -18.92
CA LEU A 144 26.03 -2.03 -17.77
C LEU A 144 27.20 -2.06 -16.77
N ARG A 145 28.44 -1.96 -17.27
CA ARG A 145 29.67 -1.90 -16.45
C ARG A 145 29.76 -0.67 -15.53
N ARG A 146 28.99 0.39 -15.78
CA ARG A 146 28.96 1.59 -14.92
C ARG A 146 27.99 1.46 -13.75
N LEU A 147 27.04 0.53 -13.84
CA LEU A 147 26.06 0.31 -12.79
C LEU A 147 26.68 -0.47 -11.63
N ARG A 148 26.20 -0.18 -10.43
CA ARG A 148 26.58 -0.82 -9.16
C ARG A 148 25.34 -1.22 -8.39
N SER A 149 25.50 -2.06 -7.37
CA SER A 149 24.38 -2.53 -6.55
C SER A 149 23.46 -1.41 -6.00
N PRO A 150 23.98 -0.27 -5.49
CA PRO A 150 23.14 0.82 -4.98
C PRO A 150 22.29 1.53 -6.04
N ASP A 151 22.62 1.35 -7.33
CA ASP A 151 21.84 1.95 -8.40
C ASP A 151 20.48 1.27 -8.57
N PHE A 152 20.22 0.14 -7.91
CA PHE A 152 19.01 -0.67 -8.01
C PHE A 152 18.18 -0.63 -6.70
N ASP A 153 16.92 -0.19 -6.78
CA ASP A 153 15.93 -0.27 -5.69
C ASP A 153 15.14 -1.58 -5.82
N CYS A 154 15.63 -2.65 -5.18
CA CYS A 154 15.07 -4.01 -5.35
C CYS A 154 14.17 -4.48 -4.21
N LEU A 155 14.06 -3.69 -3.15
CA LEU A 155 13.14 -3.97 -2.05
C LEU A 155 11.79 -3.34 -2.38
N VAL A 156 10.89 -4.15 -2.94
CA VAL A 156 9.55 -3.70 -3.29
C VAL A 156 8.59 -3.96 -2.11
N PRO A 157 7.90 -2.90 -1.64
CA PRO A 157 6.86 -3.07 -0.63
C PRO A 157 5.63 -3.72 -1.24
N GLU A 158 5.11 -4.75 -0.59
CA GLU A 158 3.88 -5.43 -0.99
C GLU A 158 2.92 -5.57 0.19
N LEU A 159 1.63 -5.47 -0.11
CA LEU A 159 0.53 -5.86 0.76
C LEU A 159 0.11 -7.28 0.39
N VAL A 160 0.47 -8.24 1.24
CA VAL A 160 0.11 -9.65 1.06
C VAL A 160 -1.13 -9.98 1.91
N PRO A 161 -2.14 -10.71 1.39
CA PRO A 161 -3.28 -11.11 2.19
C PRO A 161 -2.82 -11.87 3.45
N PHE A 162 -3.34 -11.46 4.61
CA PHE A 162 -2.99 -12.04 5.90
C PHE A 162 -4.18 -12.75 6.56
N GLN A 163 -5.31 -12.05 6.70
CA GLN A 163 -6.50 -12.59 7.35
C GLN A 163 -7.76 -12.05 6.69
N ALA A 164 -8.63 -12.96 6.25
CA ALA A 164 -9.97 -12.61 5.79
C ALA A 164 -10.91 -12.42 6.99
N LEU A 165 -11.70 -11.35 6.98
CA LEU A 165 -12.69 -11.05 8.00
C LEU A 165 -14.08 -11.34 7.40
N PRO A 166 -14.85 -12.29 7.97
CA PRO A 166 -16.09 -12.79 7.37
C PRO A 166 -17.27 -11.84 7.58
N PHE A 167 -17.09 -10.57 7.22
CA PHE A 167 -18.09 -9.52 7.30
C PHE A 167 -17.79 -8.38 6.33
N GLN A 168 -18.86 -7.71 5.89
CA GLN A 168 -18.78 -6.42 5.21
C GLN A 168 -18.59 -5.29 6.22
N ALA A 169 -17.92 -4.22 5.80
CA ALA A 169 -17.75 -3.01 6.60
C ALA A 169 -17.72 -1.77 5.71
N LEU A 170 -18.20 -0.65 6.25
CA LEU A 170 -18.24 0.63 5.54
C LEU A 170 -17.08 1.54 5.95
N SER A 171 -16.82 1.67 7.24
CA SER A 171 -15.70 2.44 7.77
C SER A 171 -14.84 1.60 8.71
N VAL A 172 -13.54 1.91 8.72
CA VAL A 172 -12.55 1.30 9.61
C VAL A 172 -11.62 2.39 10.13
N GLU A 173 -11.50 2.50 11.44
CA GLU A 173 -10.79 3.61 12.08
C GLU A 173 -9.83 3.07 13.14
N PRO A 174 -8.51 3.29 13.00
CA PRO A 174 -7.56 2.87 14.03
C PRO A 174 -7.58 3.84 15.21
N VAL A 175 -7.32 3.33 16.41
CA VAL A 175 -7.10 4.13 17.60
C VAL A 175 -6.01 3.51 18.46
N ARG A 176 -5.09 4.35 18.94
CA ARG A 176 -4.13 3.90 19.94
C ARG A 176 -4.71 4.07 21.32
N PHE A 177 -4.93 2.97 22.03
CA PHE A 177 -5.48 2.95 23.37
C PHE A 177 -4.62 2.06 24.26
N ARG A 178 -4.04 2.65 25.32
CA ARG A 178 -3.18 1.95 26.30
C ARG A 178 -2.02 1.18 25.67
N GLY A 179 -1.32 1.83 24.74
CA GLY A 179 -0.15 1.26 24.07
C GLY A 179 -0.50 0.40 22.85
N GLU A 180 -1.70 -0.19 22.80
CA GLU A 180 -2.18 -1.04 21.72
C GLU A 180 -2.91 -0.25 20.62
N THR A 181 -2.90 -0.79 19.40
CA THR A 181 -3.72 -0.27 18.30
C THR A 181 -4.98 -1.13 18.19
N LEU A 182 -6.13 -0.51 18.43
CA LEU A 182 -7.45 -1.09 18.20
C LEU A 182 -8.01 -0.56 16.89
N VAL A 183 -8.96 -1.28 16.28
CA VAL A 183 -9.63 -0.84 15.04
C VAL A 183 -11.13 -0.90 15.20
N ALA A 184 -11.80 0.25 15.17
CA ALA A 184 -13.25 0.32 15.14
C ALA A 184 -13.74 0.05 13.71
N VAL A 185 -14.81 -0.74 13.57
CA VAL A 185 -15.33 -1.22 12.28
C VAL A 185 -16.85 -1.05 12.25
N ALA A 186 -17.37 -0.28 11.29
CA ALA A 186 -18.82 -0.14 11.08
C ALA A 186 -19.36 -1.24 10.18
N GLN A 187 -20.27 -2.07 10.70
CA GLN A 187 -20.86 -3.19 9.97
C GLN A 187 -22.37 -2.94 9.77
N PRO A 188 -22.77 -2.23 8.70
CA PRO A 188 -24.16 -1.78 8.52
C PRO A 188 -25.17 -2.93 8.47
N PHE A 189 -24.82 -4.03 7.78
CA PHE A 189 -25.71 -5.19 7.62
C PHE A 189 -25.79 -6.08 8.87
N ALA A 190 -24.71 -6.15 9.66
CA ALA A 190 -24.71 -6.87 10.93
C ALA A 190 -25.31 -6.06 12.07
N GLY A 191 -25.57 -4.77 11.87
CA GLY A 191 -26.14 -3.90 12.90
C GLY A 191 -25.24 -3.70 14.11
N ARG A 192 -23.93 -3.52 13.88
CA ARG A 192 -22.97 -3.31 14.98
C ARG A 192 -21.73 -2.52 14.58
N CYS A 193 -21.11 -1.87 15.55
CA CYS A 193 -19.71 -1.47 15.49
C CYS A 193 -18.87 -2.52 16.22
N GLY A 194 -17.95 -3.17 15.53
CA GLY A 194 -16.95 -4.03 16.14
C GLY A 194 -15.70 -3.24 16.51
N LEU A 195 -15.05 -3.57 17.62
CA LEU A 195 -13.71 -3.10 17.94
C LEU A 195 -12.78 -4.30 17.87
N LEU A 196 -11.79 -4.27 16.98
CA LEU A 196 -10.82 -5.34 16.79
C LEU A 196 -9.52 -5.03 17.54
N HIS A 197 -8.84 -6.07 17.99
CA HIS A 197 -7.49 -6.00 18.55
C HIS A 197 -6.61 -7.13 17.98
N TRP A 198 -5.31 -7.00 18.17
CA TRP A 198 -4.36 -8.08 17.91
C TRP A 198 -4.32 -9.04 19.10
N ASP A 199 -4.64 -10.31 18.86
CA ASP A 199 -4.47 -11.39 19.84
C ASP A 199 -3.09 -12.02 19.61
N GLN A 200 -2.18 -11.77 20.55
CA GLN A 200 -0.78 -12.25 20.50
C GLN A 200 -0.71 -13.78 20.51
N LEU A 201 -1.58 -14.46 21.26
CA LEU A 201 -1.56 -15.92 21.39
C LEU A 201 -2.08 -16.59 20.13
N ALA A 202 -3.13 -16.01 19.52
CA ALA A 202 -3.69 -16.52 18.27
C ALA A 202 -2.88 -16.09 17.03
N GLY A 203 -2.03 -15.07 17.15
CA GLY A 203 -1.37 -14.44 16.01
C GLY A 203 -2.35 -13.89 14.99
N ALA A 204 -3.50 -13.37 15.44
CA ALA A 204 -4.60 -12.96 14.56
C ALA A 204 -5.40 -11.80 15.16
N PHE A 205 -6.15 -11.10 14.32
CA PHE A 205 -7.08 -10.06 14.77
C PHE A 205 -8.40 -10.67 15.23
N ARG A 206 -8.87 -10.24 16.40
CA ARG A 206 -10.12 -10.71 17.02
C ARG A 206 -10.97 -9.55 17.52
N THR A 207 -12.25 -9.82 17.73
CA THR A 207 -13.18 -8.84 18.31
C THR A 207 -12.88 -8.66 19.79
N TYR A 208 -12.51 -7.44 20.15
CA TYR A 208 -12.30 -6.97 21.50
C TYR A 208 -13.64 -6.66 22.19
N ALA A 209 -14.49 -5.85 21.55
CA ALA A 209 -15.79 -5.46 22.08
C ALA A 209 -16.74 -5.10 20.93
N THR A 210 -18.04 -5.04 21.22
CA THR A 210 -19.08 -4.73 20.22
C THR A 210 -20.06 -3.70 20.75
N ILE A 211 -20.52 -2.81 19.88
CA ILE A 211 -21.65 -1.89 20.11
C ILE A 211 -22.77 -2.30 19.17
N ASN A 212 -23.95 -2.59 19.71
CA ASN A 212 -25.13 -2.81 18.89
C ASN A 212 -25.64 -1.47 18.33
N ALA A 213 -25.82 -1.41 17.03
CA ALA A 213 -26.08 -0.18 16.30
C ALA A 213 -26.98 -0.46 15.08
N THR A 214 -28.09 0.24 14.93
CA THR A 214 -28.99 0.06 13.79
C THR A 214 -28.47 0.80 12.56
N SER A 215 -27.89 0.05 11.62
CA SER A 215 -27.30 0.58 10.37
C SER A 215 -26.20 1.64 10.60
N PRO A 216 -25.10 1.27 11.29
CA PRO A 216 -23.96 2.16 11.50
C PRO A 216 -23.24 2.45 10.17
N VAL A 217 -22.89 3.72 9.97
CA VAL A 217 -22.14 4.20 8.81
C VAL A 217 -20.69 4.50 9.20
N ALA A 218 -20.52 5.17 10.34
CA ALA A 218 -19.21 5.49 10.91
C ALA A 218 -19.13 5.12 12.39
N CYS A 219 -18.01 4.55 12.80
CA CYS A 219 -17.68 4.28 14.20
C CYS A 219 -16.34 4.95 14.50
N LYS A 220 -16.35 6.22 14.89
CA LYS A 220 -15.12 7.01 15.11
C LYS A 220 -14.64 6.87 16.55
N PRO A 221 -13.51 6.17 16.81
CA PRO A 221 -12.96 6.03 18.14
C PRO A 221 -12.14 7.27 18.54
N LEU A 222 -12.21 7.65 19.82
CA LEU A 222 -11.44 8.75 20.40
C LEU A 222 -10.97 8.36 21.80
N VAL A 223 -9.74 8.78 22.14
CA VAL A 223 -9.22 8.66 23.51
C VAL A 223 -9.31 10.00 24.21
N LEU A 224 -10.22 10.10 25.18
CA LEU A 224 -10.48 11.31 25.96
C LEU A 224 -9.92 11.13 27.37
N GLY A 225 -8.66 11.55 27.57
CA GLY A 225 -7.92 11.25 28.80
C GLY A 225 -7.59 9.75 28.87
N ARG A 226 -8.09 9.04 29.89
CA ARG A 226 -7.91 7.57 30.02
C ARG A 226 -9.08 6.75 29.45
N ARG A 227 -10.10 7.42 28.88
CA ARG A 227 -11.35 6.78 28.42
C ARG A 227 -11.33 6.59 26.91
N LEU A 228 -11.71 5.40 26.46
CA LEU A 228 -12.04 5.15 25.06
C LEU A 228 -13.53 5.45 24.85
N VAL A 229 -13.80 6.32 23.88
CA VAL A 229 -15.14 6.71 23.45
C VAL A 229 -15.28 6.41 21.97
N VAL A 230 -16.47 6.01 21.53
CA VAL A 230 -16.79 5.80 20.11
C VAL A 230 -18.01 6.61 19.75
N VAL A 231 -17.89 7.48 18.75
CA VAL A 231 -19.02 8.17 18.13
C VAL A 231 -19.55 7.29 17.02
N VAL A 232 -20.82 6.88 17.15
CA VAL A 232 -21.51 5.98 16.24
C VAL A 232 -22.56 6.76 15.46
N ALA A 233 -22.29 6.98 14.17
CA ALA A 233 -23.22 7.57 13.23
C ALA A 233 -24.12 6.50 12.62
N GLN A 234 -25.44 6.72 12.64
CA GLN A 234 -26.43 5.72 12.22
C GLN A 234 -27.47 6.33 11.28
N LEU A 235 -27.89 5.58 10.26
CA LEU A 235 -29.00 5.98 9.38
C LEU A 235 -30.37 5.79 10.04
N ARG A 236 -30.46 4.94 11.06
CA ARG A 236 -31.69 4.66 11.81
C ARG A 236 -31.40 4.72 13.31
N GLY A 237 -32.41 5.08 14.10
CA GLY A 237 -32.29 5.11 15.55
C GLY A 237 -31.50 6.29 16.15
N GLY A 238 -31.02 7.24 15.33
CA GLY A 238 -30.25 8.42 15.77
C GLY A 238 -28.78 8.10 16.07
N SER A 239 -27.90 9.10 16.11
CA SER A 239 -26.47 8.88 16.35
C SER A 239 -26.12 8.98 17.84
N HIS A 240 -25.11 8.26 18.30
CA HIS A 240 -24.82 8.11 19.73
C HIS A 240 -23.32 8.12 20.05
N VAL A 241 -23.00 8.48 21.29
CA VAL A 241 -21.66 8.40 21.87
C VAL A 241 -21.64 7.26 22.87
N TRP A 242 -20.68 6.36 22.73
CA TRP A 242 -20.49 5.18 23.58
C TRP A 242 -19.15 5.26 24.29
N LYS A 243 -19.09 4.80 25.54
CA LYS A 243 -17.88 4.76 26.37
C LYS A 243 -17.56 3.31 26.70
N LEU A 244 -16.29 2.93 26.58
CA LEU A 244 -15.83 1.63 27.07
C LEU A 244 -15.70 1.67 28.60
N GLU A 245 -16.35 0.74 29.28
CA GLU A 245 -16.27 0.52 30.73
C GLU A 245 -15.80 -0.89 31.04
N GLY A 246 -15.36 -1.15 32.28
CA GLY A 246 -14.84 -2.46 32.70
C GLY A 246 -13.47 -2.79 32.10
N ALA A 247 -12.81 -1.82 31.47
CA ALA A 247 -11.48 -1.97 30.93
C ALA A 247 -10.38 -1.60 31.93
N GLU A 248 -10.66 -0.96 33.07
CA GLU A 248 -9.62 -0.54 34.02
C GLU A 248 -9.02 -1.76 34.74
N PRO A 249 -7.68 -1.83 34.91
CA PRO A 249 -7.11 -2.79 35.84
C PRO A 249 -7.70 -2.48 37.22
N ALA A 250 -8.04 -3.53 37.98
CA ALA A 250 -8.38 -3.36 39.38
C ALA A 250 -7.24 -2.55 40.03
N GLU A 251 -7.55 -1.36 40.53
CA GLU A 251 -6.63 -0.68 41.44
C GLU A 251 -6.43 -1.64 42.63
N GLU A 252 -5.17 -1.94 42.95
CA GLU A 252 -4.69 -2.96 43.91
C GLU A 252 -4.40 -4.37 43.33
N GLU A 253 -3.32 -4.49 42.56
CA GLU A 253 -2.16 -5.36 42.90
C GLU A 253 -1.07 -5.13 41.85
N ALA A 254 0.06 -4.58 42.28
CA ALA A 254 1.26 -4.48 41.46
C ALA A 254 1.88 -5.88 41.32
N ALA A 255 1.38 -6.69 40.38
CA ALA A 255 2.10 -7.85 39.89
C ALA A 255 3.20 -7.42 38.91
N PRO A 256 4.36 -8.10 38.85
CA PRO A 256 5.47 -7.68 38.01
C PRO A 256 5.07 -7.72 36.53
N GLU A 257 5.61 -6.80 35.75
CA GLU A 257 5.51 -6.76 34.29
C GLU A 257 6.09 -8.06 33.72
N GLU A 258 5.26 -9.06 33.45
CA GLU A 258 5.61 -10.12 32.51
C GLU A 258 5.49 -9.56 31.09
N GLU A 259 6.64 -9.23 30.50
CA GLU A 259 6.78 -9.01 29.07
C GLU A 259 6.38 -10.29 28.32
N GLY A 260 5.17 -10.35 27.76
CA GLY A 260 4.87 -11.44 26.82
C GLY A 260 3.42 -11.75 26.45
N ALA A 261 2.40 -11.24 27.14
CA ALA A 261 1.01 -11.59 26.81
C ALA A 261 0.10 -10.36 26.82
N GLY A 262 -0.33 -9.91 25.63
CA GLY A 262 -1.41 -8.93 25.52
C GLY A 262 -2.73 -9.60 25.89
N PRO A 263 -3.43 -9.18 26.96
CA PRO A 263 -4.73 -9.76 27.27
C PRO A 263 -5.75 -9.21 26.27
N GLY A 264 -6.62 -10.08 25.75
CA GLY A 264 -7.88 -9.63 25.15
C GLY A 264 -8.68 -8.77 26.14
N ALA A 265 -9.82 -8.25 25.69
CA ALA A 265 -10.67 -7.42 26.53
C ALA A 265 -10.84 -8.01 27.94
N PRO A 266 -10.49 -7.28 29.02
CA PRO A 266 -10.58 -7.83 30.36
C PRO A 266 -12.02 -8.29 30.63
N PRO A 267 -12.21 -9.37 31.41
CA PRO A 267 -13.53 -9.89 31.71
C PRO A 267 -14.41 -8.76 32.28
N GLY A 268 -15.46 -8.37 31.54
CA GLY A 268 -16.36 -7.26 31.90
C GLY A 268 -16.24 -6.00 31.04
N ALA A 269 -15.28 -5.93 30.11
CA ALA A 269 -15.17 -4.80 29.18
C ALA A 269 -16.41 -4.71 28.27
N ARG A 270 -17.17 -3.63 28.41
CA ARG A 270 -18.41 -3.42 27.64
C ARG A 270 -18.60 -1.95 27.29
N PHE A 271 -19.27 -1.71 26.17
CA PHE A 271 -19.68 -0.36 25.82
C PHE A 271 -20.98 0.02 26.51
N VAL A 272 -21.00 1.21 27.11
CA VAL A 272 -22.19 1.84 27.65
C VAL A 272 -22.52 3.10 26.85
N ARG A 273 -23.81 3.31 26.60
CA ARG A 273 -24.27 4.51 25.90
C ARG A 273 -24.12 5.72 26.81
N LEU A 274 -23.31 6.67 26.40
CA LEU A 274 -23.05 7.90 27.16
C LEU A 274 -24.07 8.98 26.81
N GLN A 275 -24.35 9.16 25.51
CA GLN A 275 -25.14 10.28 25.01
C GLN A 275 -25.77 9.95 23.65
N ALA A 276 -26.94 10.52 23.36
CA ALA A 276 -27.45 10.66 22.00
C ALA A 276 -26.97 12.00 21.42
N LEU A 277 -26.42 12.01 20.21
CA LEU A 277 -26.01 13.24 19.54
C LEU A 277 -27.26 14.04 19.16
N GLY A 278 -27.35 15.28 19.64
CA GLY A 278 -28.39 16.23 19.26
C GLY A 278 -28.08 16.94 17.95
N GLY A 279 -28.87 17.98 17.61
CA GLY A 279 -28.77 18.70 16.35
C GLY A 279 -29.70 18.14 15.27
N ASP A 280 -29.62 18.68 14.05
CA ASP A 280 -30.46 18.29 12.92
C ASP A 280 -29.74 17.28 12.01
N LEU A 281 -29.28 16.18 12.61
CA LEU A 281 -28.71 15.05 11.87
C LEU A 281 -29.83 14.11 11.41
N ARG A 282 -29.85 13.82 10.11
CA ARG A 282 -30.85 12.96 9.45
C ARG A 282 -30.21 11.80 8.71
N ARG A 283 -29.15 12.04 7.94
CA ARG A 283 -28.42 11.01 7.18
C ARG A 283 -26.91 11.20 7.34
N PRO A 284 -26.39 10.92 8.55
CA PRO A 284 -24.97 11.03 8.79
C PRO A 284 -24.21 10.06 7.87
N HIS A 285 -23.14 10.55 7.26
CA HIS A 285 -22.40 9.83 6.23
C HIS A 285 -20.94 9.61 6.62
N ASP A 286 -20.32 10.58 7.29
CA ASP A 286 -18.93 10.53 7.72
C ASP A 286 -18.76 11.23 9.09
N VAL A 287 -17.74 10.83 9.85
CA VAL A 287 -17.45 11.36 11.19
C VAL A 287 -15.95 11.56 11.36
N GLU A 288 -15.55 12.80 11.61
CA GLU A 288 -14.15 13.17 11.78
C GLU A 288 -13.88 13.82 13.14
N ALA A 289 -12.72 13.52 13.71
CA ALA A 289 -12.36 13.95 15.05
C ALA A 289 -11.10 14.83 15.01
N PHE A 290 -11.12 15.97 15.69
CA PHE A 290 -10.00 16.90 15.66
C PHE A 290 -9.88 17.73 16.93
N ARG A 291 -8.76 18.43 17.05
CA ARG A 291 -8.47 19.31 18.19
C ARG A 291 -8.33 20.74 17.74
N VAL A 292 -8.79 21.64 18.61
CA VAL A 292 -8.48 23.06 18.53
C VAL A 292 -7.93 23.46 19.89
N GLY A 293 -6.62 23.64 19.96
CA GLY A 293 -5.90 23.78 21.23
C GLY A 293 -6.18 22.58 22.16
N PRO A 294 -6.61 22.79 23.42
CA PRO A 294 -6.87 21.70 24.35
C PRO A 294 -8.20 20.98 24.08
N ALA A 295 -9.13 21.60 23.34
CA ALA A 295 -10.49 21.12 23.19
C ALA A 295 -10.63 20.09 22.06
N TRP A 296 -11.46 19.08 22.31
CA TRP A 296 -11.83 18.06 21.33
C TRP A 296 -13.12 18.44 20.61
N PHE A 297 -13.14 18.19 19.30
CA PHE A 297 -14.29 18.38 18.44
C PHE A 297 -14.52 17.14 17.59
N VAL A 298 -15.78 16.95 17.19
CA VAL A 298 -16.19 15.95 16.21
C VAL A 298 -17.08 16.63 15.18
N ALA A 299 -16.77 16.47 13.90
CA ALA A 299 -17.64 16.86 12.80
C ALA A 299 -18.40 15.63 12.29
N VAL A 300 -19.70 15.79 12.02
CA VAL A 300 -20.51 14.76 11.38
C VAL A 300 -21.05 15.32 10.07
N ALA A 301 -20.68 14.72 8.94
CA ALA A 301 -21.21 15.06 7.62
C ALA A 301 -22.65 14.52 7.49
N ASP A 302 -23.58 15.35 7.03
CA ASP A 302 -24.95 14.93 6.72
C ASP A 302 -25.22 14.98 5.21
N SER A 303 -25.57 13.82 4.65
CA SER A 303 -25.83 13.65 3.22
C SER A 303 -27.26 13.99 2.81
N SER A 304 -28.12 14.38 3.75
CA SER A 304 -29.49 14.82 3.47
C SER A 304 -29.56 16.34 3.30
N LYS A 305 -30.50 16.80 2.46
CA LYS A 305 -30.78 18.23 2.32
C LYS A 305 -31.49 18.84 3.53
N ALA A 306 -32.24 18.01 4.26
CA ALA A 306 -33.07 18.45 5.39
C ALA A 306 -32.31 18.47 6.72
N GLY A 307 -31.18 17.74 6.81
CA GLY A 307 -30.27 17.84 7.93
C GLY A 307 -29.14 18.83 7.66
N ALA A 308 -28.29 19.03 8.66
CA ALA A 308 -27.12 19.89 8.56
C ALA A 308 -25.88 19.21 9.16
N SER A 309 -24.78 19.19 8.40
CA SER A 309 -23.48 18.78 8.90
C SER A 309 -23.13 19.62 10.12
N THR A 310 -22.77 18.97 11.22
CA THR A 310 -22.67 19.64 12.54
C THR A 310 -21.33 19.33 13.18
N VAL A 311 -20.68 20.38 13.70
CA VAL A 311 -19.50 20.30 14.55
C VAL A 311 -19.94 20.31 16.01
N TYR A 312 -19.47 19.34 16.76
CA TYR A 312 -19.72 19.16 18.18
C TYR A 312 -18.44 19.43 18.98
N ARG A 313 -18.59 20.03 20.16
CA ARG A 313 -17.51 20.26 21.11
C ARG A 313 -17.64 19.33 22.31
N TRP A 314 -16.53 18.74 22.74
CA TRP A 314 -16.47 18.00 23.99
C TRP A 314 -16.54 18.97 25.18
N ASP A 315 -17.48 18.72 26.09
CA ASP A 315 -17.63 19.44 27.34
C ASP A 315 -17.59 18.44 28.51
N ARG A 316 -16.56 18.55 29.36
CA ARG A 316 -16.39 17.69 30.55
C ARG A 316 -17.34 18.04 31.69
N SER A 317 -17.85 19.27 31.73
CA SER A 317 -18.69 19.77 32.83
C SER A 317 -20.15 19.35 32.69
N ARG A 318 -20.56 18.91 31.49
CA ARG A 318 -21.94 18.53 31.18
C ARG A 318 -22.13 17.01 31.14
N GLY A 319 -23.30 16.56 31.57
CA GLY A 319 -23.69 15.15 31.60
C GLY A 319 -22.98 14.32 32.66
N ARG A 320 -23.29 13.01 32.74
CA ARG A 320 -22.64 12.06 33.66
C ARG A 320 -21.23 11.68 33.17
N GLY A 321 -20.29 12.62 33.27
CA GLY A 321 -18.87 12.40 32.96
C GLY A 321 -18.39 12.94 31.61
N GLY A 322 -19.07 13.94 31.05
CA GLY A 322 -18.72 14.64 29.81
C GLY A 322 -19.53 14.18 28.59
N GLY A 323 -19.64 15.05 27.58
CA GLY A 323 -20.37 14.77 26.34
C GLY A 323 -19.99 15.68 25.17
N PHE A 324 -20.47 15.35 23.98
CA PHE A 324 -20.36 16.15 22.76
C PHE A 324 -21.64 16.96 22.53
N TYR A 325 -21.52 18.28 22.43
CA TYR A 325 -22.66 19.18 22.24
C TYR A 325 -22.49 20.02 20.97
N PRO A 326 -23.59 20.33 20.24
CA PRO A 326 -23.51 21.15 19.04
C PRO A 326 -22.78 22.47 19.29
N HIS A 327 -21.75 22.72 18.50
CA HIS A 327 -20.94 23.94 18.53
C HIS A 327 -21.25 24.83 17.33
N GLN A 328 -21.36 24.23 16.15
CA GLN A 328 -21.68 24.94 14.91
C GLN A 328 -22.34 24.01 13.91
N ALA A 329 -23.48 24.41 13.36
CA ALA A 329 -24.03 23.80 12.14
C ALA A 329 -23.38 24.46 10.92
N LEU A 330 -22.95 23.65 9.95
CA LEU A 330 -22.50 24.11 8.65
C LEU A 330 -23.72 24.44 7.77
N PRO A 331 -23.54 25.21 6.67
CA PRO A 331 -24.66 25.62 5.82
C PRO A 331 -25.54 24.43 5.41
N ALA A 332 -26.86 24.58 5.59
CA ALA A 332 -27.85 23.56 5.27
C ALA A 332 -28.05 23.41 3.75
N TRP A 333 -28.94 22.49 3.34
CA TRP A 333 -29.32 22.23 1.94
C TRP A 333 -28.22 21.67 1.03
N HIS A 334 -27.14 21.18 1.64
CA HIS A 334 -26.08 20.45 0.96
C HIS A 334 -26.15 18.96 1.29
N ARG A 335 -25.62 18.12 0.40
CA ARG A 335 -25.51 16.67 0.61
C ARG A 335 -24.05 16.36 0.87
N ASP A 336 -23.58 16.69 2.06
CA ASP A 336 -22.18 16.53 2.43
C ASP A 336 -21.89 15.03 2.60
N THR A 337 -20.84 14.57 1.93
CA THR A 337 -20.45 13.16 1.88
C THR A 337 -19.24 12.87 2.75
N ASP A 338 -18.41 13.85 3.05
CA ASP A 338 -17.17 13.63 3.78
C ASP A 338 -16.72 14.93 4.46
N VAL A 339 -16.12 14.79 5.65
CA VAL A 339 -15.52 15.88 6.40
C VAL A 339 -14.08 15.51 6.75
N GLU A 340 -13.12 16.32 6.32
CA GLU A 340 -11.70 16.05 6.54
C GLU A 340 -11.11 17.16 7.41
N ALA A 341 -10.66 16.80 8.61
CA ALA A 341 -9.97 17.72 9.50
C ALA A 341 -8.48 17.73 9.22
N LEU A 342 -7.88 18.93 9.21
CA LEU A 342 -6.48 19.14 8.86
C LEU A 342 -5.95 20.45 9.45
N GLU A 343 -4.64 20.65 9.36
CA GLU A 343 -4.00 21.92 9.74
C GLU A 343 -3.56 22.71 8.50
N LEU A 344 -4.07 23.93 8.36
CA LEU A 344 -3.78 24.86 7.27
C LEU A 344 -2.86 25.97 7.78
N GLY A 345 -1.55 25.84 7.56
CA GLY A 345 -0.57 26.83 8.01
C GLY A 345 -0.55 26.98 9.54
N GLY A 346 -0.66 25.87 10.26
CA GLY A 346 -0.70 25.83 11.73
C GLY A 346 -2.04 26.23 12.35
N GLN A 347 -3.07 26.51 11.54
CA GLN A 347 -4.43 26.76 12.02
C GLN A 347 -5.34 25.56 11.72
N PRO A 348 -6.18 25.12 12.65
CA PRO A 348 -7.17 24.07 12.39
C PRO A 348 -8.09 24.46 11.23
N GLY A 349 -8.32 23.51 10.34
CA GLY A 349 -9.19 23.63 9.19
C GLY A 349 -10.08 22.40 9.04
N LEU A 350 -11.11 22.55 8.21
CA LEU A 350 -12.02 21.47 7.84
C LEU A 350 -12.30 21.58 6.35
N ILE A 351 -12.17 20.49 5.61
CA ILE A 351 -12.64 20.38 4.23
C ILE A 351 -13.93 19.60 4.23
N VAL A 352 -14.93 20.07 3.48
CA VAL A 352 -16.23 19.40 3.34
C VAL A 352 -16.45 19.07 1.88
N ALA A 353 -16.59 17.79 1.57
CA ALA A 353 -16.97 17.31 0.24
C ALA A 353 -18.48 17.07 0.16
N ALA A 354 -19.04 17.20 -1.05
CA ALA A 354 -20.45 17.00 -1.28
C ALA A 354 -20.70 16.60 -2.73
N GLY A 355 -21.74 15.80 -2.97
CA GLY A 355 -21.97 15.20 -4.30
C GLY A 355 -22.48 16.14 -5.41
N ALA A 356 -22.69 17.43 -5.14
CA ALA A 356 -23.22 18.39 -6.11
C ALA A 356 -22.64 19.81 -5.94
N ARG A 357 -21.43 19.93 -5.38
CA ARG A 357 -20.67 21.18 -5.29
C ARG A 357 -19.19 20.89 -5.14
N ARG A 358 -18.36 21.88 -5.41
CA ARG A 358 -16.92 21.80 -5.15
C ARG A 358 -16.66 21.63 -3.65
N PRO A 359 -15.60 20.89 -3.24
CA PRO A 359 -15.21 20.81 -1.85
C PRO A 359 -14.90 22.19 -1.28
N VAL A 360 -15.36 22.44 -0.05
CA VAL A 360 -15.23 23.74 0.61
C VAL A 360 -14.19 23.64 1.71
N VAL A 361 -13.24 24.56 1.72
CA VAL A 361 -12.24 24.71 2.78
C VAL A 361 -12.75 25.71 3.82
N TYR A 362 -12.80 25.29 5.07
CA TYR A 362 -13.07 26.14 6.23
C TYR A 362 -11.81 26.30 7.07
N ARG A 363 -11.66 27.47 7.69
CA ARG A 363 -10.61 27.77 8.65
C ARG A 363 -11.23 28.17 9.98
N TRP A 364 -10.63 27.72 11.06
CA TRP A 364 -11.02 28.16 12.40
C TRP A 364 -10.68 29.64 12.60
N ALA A 365 -11.65 30.42 13.09
CA ALA A 365 -11.49 31.84 13.36
C ALA A 365 -11.90 32.18 14.80
N GLY A 366 -11.09 33.01 15.45
CA GLY A 366 -11.30 33.44 16.84
C GLY A 366 -10.63 32.53 17.88
N THR A 367 -10.79 32.87 19.16
CA THR A 367 -10.21 32.15 20.31
C THR A 367 -11.29 31.80 21.34
N GLY A 368 -11.00 30.83 22.20
CA GLY A 368 -11.90 30.44 23.30
C GLY A 368 -13.23 29.82 22.83
N ALA A 369 -14.32 30.13 23.55
CA ALA A 369 -15.62 29.50 23.33
C ALA A 369 -16.41 30.04 22.12
N GLY A 370 -16.10 31.25 21.65
CA GLY A 370 -16.75 31.87 20.49
C GLY A 370 -16.10 31.56 19.15
N ALA A 371 -15.05 30.74 19.13
CA ALA A 371 -14.31 30.44 17.93
C ALA A 371 -15.11 29.52 16.99
N GLN A 372 -15.14 29.82 15.69
CA GLN A 372 -16.02 29.17 14.72
C GLN A 372 -15.29 28.90 13.41
N LEU A 373 -15.75 27.90 12.67
CA LEU A 373 -15.34 27.68 11.28
C LEU A 373 -15.91 28.77 10.38
N ARG A 374 -15.02 29.39 9.60
CA ARG A 374 -15.37 30.34 8.54
C ARG A 374 -14.92 29.79 7.21
N ARG A 375 -15.78 29.91 6.19
CA ARG A 375 -15.43 29.50 4.82
C ARG A 375 -14.23 30.31 4.34
N LEU A 376 -13.21 29.63 3.84
CA LEU A 376 -11.99 30.22 3.32
C LEU A 376 -12.03 30.28 1.78
N THR A 377 -12.18 29.13 1.13
CA THR A 377 -12.16 29.00 -0.34
C THR A 377 -12.80 27.69 -0.77
N ASP A 378 -13.07 27.54 -2.07
CA ASP A 378 -13.38 26.23 -2.67
C ASP A 378 -12.13 25.60 -3.25
N ILE A 379 -12.09 24.27 -3.27
CA ILE A 379 -11.07 23.52 -4.01
C ILE A 379 -11.43 23.56 -5.50
N PRO A 380 -10.49 23.93 -6.40
CA PRO A 380 -10.74 23.98 -7.85
C PRO A 380 -10.78 22.57 -8.47
N ALA A 381 -11.80 21.81 -8.09
CA ALA A 381 -12.06 20.43 -8.51
C ALA A 381 -13.49 20.30 -9.07
N PRO A 382 -13.81 19.18 -9.75
CA PRO A 382 -15.18 18.85 -10.15
C PRO A 382 -16.17 18.84 -8.98
N GLU A 383 -17.46 19.02 -9.27
CA GLU A 383 -18.53 19.18 -8.27
C GLU A 383 -19.05 17.86 -7.66
N ASP A 384 -18.46 16.74 -8.04
CA ASP A 384 -18.82 15.38 -7.66
C ASP A 384 -17.69 14.67 -6.87
N VAL A 385 -16.79 15.45 -6.23
CA VAL A 385 -15.80 14.90 -5.30
C VAL A 385 -16.53 14.26 -4.11
N TYR A 386 -16.28 12.97 -3.91
CA TYR A 386 -16.93 12.16 -2.89
C TYR A 386 -16.29 12.33 -1.52
N ALA A 387 -14.97 12.28 -1.45
CA ALA A 387 -14.21 12.36 -0.20
C ALA A 387 -12.84 13.01 -0.40
N VAL A 388 -12.30 13.59 0.66
CA VAL A 388 -10.99 14.24 0.69
C VAL A 388 -10.15 13.63 1.80
N ARG A 389 -8.90 13.25 1.51
CA ARG A 389 -7.97 12.78 2.54
C ARG A 389 -6.66 13.51 2.43
N HIS A 390 -6.20 14.11 3.53
CA HIS A 390 -4.95 14.86 3.53
C HIS A 390 -3.75 13.98 3.87
N PHE A 391 -2.56 14.43 3.45
CA PHE A 391 -1.30 13.83 3.87
C PHE A 391 -0.16 14.85 3.85
N GLN A 392 0.89 14.51 4.60
CA GLN A 392 2.17 15.20 4.57
C GLN A 392 3.27 14.17 4.29
N PRO A 393 4.09 14.34 3.24
CA PRO A 393 5.18 13.42 2.96
C PRO A 393 6.16 13.34 4.13
N PRO A 394 6.57 12.13 4.57
CA PRO A 394 7.59 11.96 5.60
C PRO A 394 8.86 12.74 5.25
N GLY A 395 9.40 13.48 6.22
CA GLY A 395 10.61 14.30 6.04
C GLY A 395 10.40 15.63 5.32
N SER A 396 9.16 16.00 4.96
CA SER A 396 8.84 17.29 4.33
C SER A 396 7.78 18.08 5.13
N PRO A 397 8.08 18.48 6.38
CA PRO A 397 7.11 19.18 7.23
C PRO A 397 6.61 20.47 6.57
N GLY A 398 5.31 20.74 6.70
CA GLY A 398 4.66 21.91 6.10
C GLY A 398 4.24 21.74 4.64
N GLN A 399 4.67 20.69 3.94
CA GLN A 399 4.09 20.35 2.65
C GLN A 399 2.80 19.54 2.85
N LEU A 400 1.67 20.21 2.66
CA LEU A 400 0.35 19.61 2.79
C LEU A 400 -0.22 19.27 1.41
N TYR A 401 -0.72 18.05 1.28
CA TYR A 401 -1.40 17.56 0.08
C TYR A 401 -2.76 16.98 0.45
N VAL A 402 -3.63 16.85 -0.54
CA VAL A 402 -4.92 16.16 -0.45
C VAL A 402 -5.15 15.25 -1.64
N CYS A 403 -5.70 14.08 -1.37
CA CYS A 403 -6.27 13.16 -2.35
C CYS A 403 -7.78 13.41 -2.44
N LEU A 404 -8.29 13.62 -3.66
CA LEU A 404 -9.71 13.77 -3.95
C LEU A 404 -10.23 12.49 -4.60
N SER A 405 -11.22 11.87 -3.95
CA SER A 405 -11.86 10.65 -4.44
C SER A 405 -13.07 11.00 -5.31
N ARG A 406 -13.20 10.36 -6.47
CA ARG A 406 -14.34 10.51 -7.39
C ARG A 406 -14.75 9.14 -7.91
N TYR A 407 -16.06 8.91 -8.03
CA TYR A 407 -16.57 7.62 -8.49
C TYR A 407 -16.17 7.32 -9.93
N MET A 408 -16.26 8.31 -10.83
CA MET A 408 -15.88 8.21 -12.23
C MET A 408 -15.08 9.44 -12.67
N GLY A 409 -14.26 9.28 -13.72
CA GLY A 409 -13.35 10.32 -14.22
C GLY A 409 -11.99 10.21 -13.54
N ASP A 410 -11.36 11.34 -13.22
CA ASP A 410 -10.06 11.34 -12.55
C ASP A 410 -10.20 11.67 -11.06
N ALA A 411 -9.62 10.83 -10.21
CA ALA A 411 -9.20 11.21 -8.88
C ALA A 411 -8.02 12.19 -8.99
N LYS A 412 -7.83 13.06 -7.99
CA LYS A 412 -6.83 14.12 -8.06
C LYS A 412 -5.98 14.18 -6.81
N VAL A 413 -4.73 14.61 -6.98
CA VAL A 413 -3.82 14.95 -5.88
C VAL A 413 -3.49 16.43 -6.01
N LEU A 414 -3.76 17.19 -4.96
CA LEU A 414 -3.53 18.63 -4.91
C LEU A 414 -2.58 18.97 -3.77
N ARG A 415 -1.79 20.03 -3.95
CA ARG A 415 -0.89 20.59 -2.96
C ARG A 415 -1.43 21.92 -2.45
N TRP A 416 -1.29 22.17 -1.16
CA TRP A 416 -1.60 23.46 -0.54
C TRP A 416 -0.50 24.49 -0.84
N GLU A 417 -0.88 25.64 -1.38
CA GLU A 417 0.03 26.76 -1.70
C GLU A 417 -0.18 27.99 -0.79
N GLY A 418 -0.74 27.79 0.41
CA GLY A 418 -0.92 28.86 1.41
C GLY A 418 -2.31 29.52 1.40
N SER A 419 -2.90 29.72 0.22
CA SER A 419 -4.26 30.28 0.07
C SER A 419 -5.25 29.34 -0.60
N LEU A 420 -4.77 28.46 -1.48
CA LEU A 420 -5.59 27.51 -2.24
C LEU A 420 -4.84 26.20 -2.51
N PHE A 421 -5.58 25.19 -2.93
CA PHE A 421 -5.03 23.93 -3.41
C PHE A 421 -4.81 23.96 -4.92
N ARG A 422 -3.64 23.51 -5.38
CA ARG A 422 -3.31 23.33 -6.80
C ARG A 422 -3.09 21.89 -7.17
N GLU A 423 -3.58 21.48 -8.32
CA GLU A 423 -3.42 20.13 -8.84
C GLU A 423 -1.95 19.81 -9.16
N VAL A 424 -1.52 18.62 -8.74
CA VAL A 424 -0.17 18.07 -8.97
C VAL A 424 -0.25 16.81 -9.83
N GLN A 425 -1.35 16.07 -9.71
CA GLN A 425 -1.56 14.82 -10.41
C GLN A 425 -3.05 14.51 -10.58
N ALA A 426 -3.39 13.96 -11.73
CA ALA A 426 -4.65 13.29 -11.98
C ALA A 426 -4.42 11.78 -12.13
N VAL A 427 -5.31 10.97 -11.58
CA VAL A 427 -5.24 9.51 -11.59
C VAL A 427 -6.60 8.96 -12.02
N PRO A 428 -6.67 8.11 -13.08
CA PRO A 428 -7.95 7.57 -13.54
C PRO A 428 -8.67 6.77 -12.45
N ALA A 429 -9.87 7.22 -12.10
CA ALA A 429 -10.76 6.57 -11.15
C ALA A 429 -11.87 5.80 -11.88
N ARG A 430 -11.99 4.51 -11.57
CA ARG A 430 -12.98 3.61 -12.16
C ARG A 430 -13.81 3.01 -11.04
N GLY A 431 -14.99 3.58 -10.77
CA GLY A 431 -15.83 3.18 -9.64
C GLY A 431 -15.13 3.34 -8.29
N SER A 432 -14.44 4.46 -8.07
CA SER A 432 -13.64 4.67 -6.85
C SER A 432 -14.39 5.46 -5.78
N LEU A 433 -14.48 4.91 -4.58
CA LEU A 433 -14.99 5.61 -3.39
C LEU A 433 -13.89 5.84 -2.33
N LEU A 434 -12.64 5.52 -2.67
CA LEU A 434 -11.53 5.54 -1.75
C LEU A 434 -10.26 5.96 -2.48
N PHE A 435 -9.67 7.08 -2.08
CA PHE A 435 -8.30 7.45 -2.44
C PHE A 435 -7.56 7.90 -1.18
N GLN A 436 -7.02 6.92 -0.47
CA GLN A 436 -6.56 7.12 0.90
C GLN A 436 -5.04 7.01 1.01
N PRO A 437 -4.34 8.09 1.42
CA PRO A 437 -2.93 8.05 1.74
C PRO A 437 -2.69 7.30 3.05
N LEU A 438 -1.54 6.62 3.14
CA LEU A 438 -1.10 5.90 4.32
C LEU A 438 0.43 5.80 4.40
N VAL A 439 0.97 5.78 5.61
CA VAL A 439 2.40 5.57 5.84
C VAL A 439 2.61 4.16 6.39
N LEU A 440 3.46 3.39 5.72
CA LEU A 440 3.84 2.03 6.12
C LEU A 440 5.37 1.92 6.12
N GLY A 441 5.96 1.47 7.23
CA GLY A 441 7.42 1.34 7.34
C GLY A 441 8.19 2.63 7.02
N GLY A 442 7.63 3.80 7.34
CA GLY A 442 8.23 5.11 7.07
C GLY A 442 8.09 5.61 5.61
N ARG A 443 7.47 4.83 4.72
CA ARG A 443 7.22 5.21 3.31
C ARG A 443 5.76 5.61 3.12
N LEU A 444 5.52 6.58 2.25
CA LEU A 444 4.18 7.07 1.92
C LEU A 444 3.61 6.35 0.70
N TYR A 445 2.37 5.90 0.83
CA TYR A 445 1.58 5.25 -0.19
C TYR A 445 0.20 5.91 -0.31
N ALA A 446 -0.53 5.57 -1.36
CA ALA A 446 -1.96 5.82 -1.43
C ALA A 446 -2.67 4.63 -2.10
N LEU A 447 -3.78 4.19 -1.51
CA LEU A 447 -4.63 3.18 -2.11
C LEU A 447 -5.77 3.87 -2.85
N LEU A 448 -5.84 3.68 -4.16
CA LEU A 448 -7.02 4.01 -4.97
C LEU A 448 -7.89 2.76 -5.09
N GLY A 449 -9.01 2.77 -4.39
CA GLY A 449 -10.02 1.75 -4.44
C GLY A 449 -10.82 1.75 -5.73
N SER A 450 -11.36 0.60 -6.11
CA SER A 450 -12.21 0.45 -7.29
C SER A 450 -13.23 -0.68 -7.11
N ASP A 451 -14.48 -0.42 -7.47
CA ASP A 451 -15.59 -1.38 -7.44
C ASP A 451 -15.70 -2.23 -8.72
N VAL A 452 -15.10 -1.78 -9.83
CA VAL A 452 -15.28 -2.38 -11.17
C VAL A 452 -13.99 -2.93 -11.79
N ALA A 453 -12.85 -2.65 -11.17
CA ALA A 453 -11.51 -3.07 -11.58
C ALA A 453 -10.64 -3.34 -10.33
N TYR A 454 -9.37 -3.74 -10.53
CA TYR A 454 -8.40 -3.85 -9.46
C TYR A 454 -8.21 -2.52 -8.72
N SER A 455 -8.10 -2.59 -7.40
CA SER A 455 -7.62 -1.46 -6.60
C SER A 455 -6.12 -1.33 -6.79
N ARG A 456 -5.58 -0.10 -6.75
CA ARG A 456 -4.16 0.13 -7.00
C ARG A 456 -3.49 0.84 -5.84
N LEU A 457 -2.43 0.24 -5.32
CA LEU A 457 -1.53 0.83 -4.36
C LEU A 457 -0.46 1.63 -5.11
N TYR A 458 -0.37 2.92 -4.84
CA TYR A 458 0.65 3.80 -5.38
C TYR A 458 1.72 4.09 -4.34
N ARG A 459 2.96 4.26 -4.79
CA ARG A 459 4.09 4.73 -3.97
C ARG A 459 4.29 6.22 -4.22
N PHE A 460 4.52 7.01 -3.18
CA PHE A 460 4.86 8.42 -3.37
C PHE A 460 6.33 8.58 -3.79
N ASP A 461 6.57 9.28 -4.89
CA ASP A 461 7.89 9.74 -5.32
C ASP A 461 8.11 11.18 -4.79
N PRO A 462 8.97 11.37 -3.77
CA PRO A 462 9.20 12.69 -3.19
C PRO A 462 9.94 13.64 -4.14
N SER A 463 10.67 13.13 -5.13
CA SER A 463 11.40 13.96 -6.10
C SER A 463 10.46 14.61 -7.12
N ALA A 464 9.43 13.87 -7.55
CA ALA A 464 8.40 14.34 -8.45
C ALA A 464 7.20 14.99 -7.72
N GLY A 465 7.03 14.71 -6.42
CA GLY A 465 5.83 15.11 -5.66
C GLY A 465 4.56 14.40 -6.12
N GLN A 466 4.71 13.19 -6.70
CA GLN A 466 3.64 12.46 -7.38
C GLN A 466 3.58 11.01 -6.92
N PHE A 467 2.43 10.37 -7.07
CA PHE A 467 2.25 8.95 -6.84
C PHE A 467 2.59 8.14 -8.10
N VAL A 468 3.48 7.16 -7.98
CA VAL A 468 3.80 6.21 -9.04
C VAL A 468 3.03 4.90 -8.85
N PRO A 469 2.52 4.27 -9.92
CA PRO A 469 1.84 2.98 -9.82
C PRO A 469 2.71 1.92 -9.14
N GLY A 470 2.11 1.17 -8.21
CA GLY A 470 2.74 0.03 -7.55
C GLY A 470 1.90 -1.23 -7.72
N GLN A 471 1.59 -1.88 -6.61
CA GLN A 471 0.86 -3.15 -6.58
C GLN A 471 -0.62 -3.01 -6.96
N GLU A 472 -1.17 -4.00 -7.65
CA GLU A 472 -2.61 -4.17 -7.83
C GLU A 472 -3.18 -5.14 -6.80
N LEU A 473 -4.30 -4.76 -6.19
CA LEU A 473 -5.03 -5.55 -5.21
C LEU A 473 -6.35 -6.02 -5.80
N ALA A 474 -6.61 -7.32 -5.67
CA ALA A 474 -7.88 -7.91 -6.06
C ALA A 474 -9.05 -7.21 -5.35
N PRO A 475 -10.20 -7.05 -6.03
CA PRO A 475 -11.39 -6.47 -5.41
C PRO A 475 -11.82 -7.31 -4.20
N PRO A 476 -12.24 -6.64 -3.12
CA PRO A 476 -13.67 -6.37 -3.04
C PRO A 476 -13.97 -4.93 -2.62
N ALA A 477 -14.62 -4.17 -3.52
CA ALA A 477 -15.29 -2.87 -3.31
C ALA A 477 -14.87 -2.09 -2.04
N PRO A 478 -13.64 -1.55 -2.00
CA PRO A 478 -13.08 -0.99 -0.79
C PRO A 478 -13.76 0.31 -0.38
N ARG A 479 -13.91 0.55 0.93
CA ARG A 479 -14.59 1.76 1.45
C ARG A 479 -13.74 2.58 2.40
N ALA A 480 -12.89 1.94 3.17
CA ALA A 480 -11.97 2.58 4.09
C ALA A 480 -10.77 1.65 4.34
N LEU A 481 -9.70 2.21 4.87
CA LEU A 481 -8.53 1.43 5.31
C LEU A 481 -7.98 1.98 6.62
N ALA A 482 -7.41 1.10 7.42
CA ALA A 482 -6.79 1.42 8.70
C ALA A 482 -5.39 0.78 8.77
N PRO A 483 -4.30 1.56 8.89
CA PRO A 483 -2.98 1.02 9.21
C PRO A 483 -2.94 0.56 10.68
N VAL A 484 -2.38 -0.62 10.92
CA VAL A 484 -2.34 -1.26 12.24
C VAL A 484 -0.92 -1.74 12.53
N PRO A 485 -0.08 -0.92 13.19
CA PRO A 485 1.24 -1.36 13.63
C PRO A 485 1.13 -2.29 14.84
N VAL A 486 1.83 -3.42 14.79
CA VAL A 486 1.92 -4.44 15.84
C VAL A 486 3.39 -4.86 15.97
N GLY A 487 4.09 -4.31 16.96
CA GLY A 487 5.53 -4.52 17.09
C GLY A 487 6.28 -4.16 15.80
N PRO A 488 7.10 -5.06 15.22
CA PRO A 488 7.80 -4.83 13.96
C PRO A 488 6.93 -5.07 12.71
N HIS A 489 5.68 -5.53 12.88
CA HIS A 489 4.78 -5.84 11.78
C HIS A 489 3.83 -4.67 11.51
N HIS A 490 3.59 -4.41 10.23
CA HIS A 490 2.64 -3.42 9.78
C HIS A 490 1.51 -4.13 9.03
N PHE A 491 0.30 -4.03 9.55
CA PHE A 491 -0.89 -4.54 8.89
C PHE A 491 -1.72 -3.39 8.32
N VAL A 492 -2.56 -3.69 7.34
CA VAL A 492 -3.56 -2.78 6.80
C VAL A 492 -4.87 -3.53 6.73
N LEU A 493 -5.87 -3.07 7.47
CA LEU A 493 -7.24 -3.54 7.33
C LEU A 493 -7.92 -2.72 6.24
N ILE A 494 -8.46 -3.38 5.22
CA ILE A 494 -9.24 -2.77 4.14
C ILE A 494 -10.68 -3.26 4.27
N SER A 495 -11.63 -2.34 4.47
CA SER A 495 -13.04 -2.68 4.54
C SER A 495 -13.61 -2.94 3.15
N SER A 496 -14.58 -3.84 3.06
CA SER A 496 -15.30 -4.14 1.82
C SER A 496 -16.80 -4.00 2.02
N PHE A 497 -17.47 -3.36 1.06
CA PHE A 497 -18.92 -3.18 1.12
C PHE A 497 -19.70 -4.42 0.69
N THR A 498 -19.21 -5.20 -0.28
CA THR A 498 -19.94 -6.33 -0.89
C THR A 498 -19.38 -7.69 -0.50
N GLY A 499 -18.05 -7.81 -0.39
CA GLY A 499 -17.35 -9.03 0.03
C GLY A 499 -16.80 -8.96 1.45
N ASN A 500 -15.97 -9.94 1.80
CA ASN A 500 -15.25 -9.97 3.07
C ASN A 500 -14.25 -8.82 3.18
N SER A 501 -14.22 -8.16 4.32
CA SER A 501 -13.13 -7.24 4.65
C SER A 501 -11.83 -8.02 4.81
N GLN A 502 -10.69 -7.41 4.50
CA GLN A 502 -9.42 -8.13 4.41
C GLN A 502 -8.32 -7.39 5.16
N ILE A 503 -7.52 -8.14 5.92
CA ILE A 503 -6.28 -7.65 6.50
C ILE A 503 -5.14 -8.11 5.61
N TYR A 504 -4.28 -7.15 5.27
CA TYR A 504 -3.03 -7.37 4.56
C TYR A 504 -1.87 -7.15 5.50
N ARG A 505 -0.78 -7.87 5.28
CA ARG A 505 0.51 -7.63 5.91
C ARG A 505 1.39 -6.89 4.93
N HIS A 506 2.04 -5.82 5.38
CA HIS A 506 3.06 -5.13 4.62
C HIS A 506 4.39 -5.85 4.77
N VAL A 507 4.99 -6.25 3.66
CA VAL A 507 6.27 -6.94 3.57
C VAL A 507 7.18 -6.24 2.56
N LEU A 508 8.49 -6.37 2.73
CA LEU A 508 9.47 -5.99 1.71
C LEU A 508 9.91 -7.25 0.98
N VAL A 509 9.71 -7.29 -0.33
CA VAL A 509 10.13 -8.37 -1.21
C VAL A 509 11.42 -7.96 -1.90
N ASP A 510 12.47 -8.78 -1.77
CA ASP A 510 13.72 -8.58 -2.50
C ASP A 510 13.63 -9.19 -3.90
N LEU A 511 13.50 -8.33 -4.90
CA LEU A 511 13.45 -8.72 -6.32
C LEU A 511 14.83 -9.09 -6.90
N SER A 512 15.90 -9.01 -6.10
CA SER A 512 17.24 -9.41 -6.53
C SER A 512 17.62 -10.86 -6.19
N ALA A 513 16.73 -11.57 -5.50
CA ALA A 513 16.95 -12.92 -4.96
C ALA A 513 16.89 -14.03 -6.02
#